data_AF-A0ABD3MDG7-F1
#
_entry.id   AF-A0ABD3MDG7-F1
#
_cell.length_a   1.000
_cell.length_b   1.000
_cell.length_c   1.000
_cell.angle_alpha   90.00
_cell.angle_beta   90.00
_cell.angle_gamma   90.00
#
_symmetry.space_group_name_H-M   'P 1'
#
loop_
_entity.id
_entity.type
_entity.pdbx_description
1 polymer ?
#
loop_
_entity_poly.entity_id
_entity_poly.type
_entity_poly.pdbx_seq_one_letter_code
_entity_poly.pdbx_strand_id
1 'polypeptide(L)'
;MDKSISPSSSTDDECSSISFHDESQANDSQDDIVRKRLTACSYHLPGNTFCQDLSMYIRNNHQIFGICCHHRLHPIKAKHRLVILLGSLAFGLSATNAVYLYYLWGTDGDSNDPIFSVSLDGDIVETLNSNHALKVDISQGMALLWTVGAAAHTLFDMTLWYMIACPCTKKKCCRVAGWNMVVSIVMLTVAATSFVVVVRAYESGDNDESDQDIKPAFGFGNEKADFRYMYGYLIELAISLLVYTPVMQAILFSGIMGCCTVPVIGGREYEVRKCKRELNRNARDLPFGAQGV
;
A
#
# COMPACT_ATOMS: atom_id res chain seq x y z
N MET A 1 6.99 76.24 -0.95
CA MET A 1 6.03 75.32 -1.57
C MET A 1 6.54 73.93 -1.32
N ASP A 2 5.87 73.22 -0.41
CA ASP A 2 6.16 71.85 -0.02
C ASP A 2 5.99 70.88 -1.19
N LYS A 3 6.87 69.87 -1.25
CA LYS A 3 6.44 68.47 -1.44
C LYS A 3 7.54 67.50 -1.01
N SER A 4 7.17 66.71 -0.01
CA SER A 4 7.83 65.50 0.49
C SER A 4 7.84 64.36 -0.54
N ILE A 5 8.80 63.43 -0.42
CA ILE A 5 8.63 61.95 -0.37
C ILE A 5 10.00 61.30 -0.04
N SER A 6 9.95 60.33 0.85
CA SER A 6 11.04 59.53 1.46
C SER A 6 11.45 58.31 0.59
N PRO A 7 12.38 57.43 1.03
CA PRO A 7 13.35 56.72 0.17
C PRO A 7 12.90 55.32 -0.30
N SER A 8 13.57 54.80 -1.34
CA SER A 8 13.52 53.39 -1.75
C SER A 8 14.92 52.75 -1.78
N SER A 9 15.02 51.61 -1.12
CA SER A 9 16.14 50.68 -1.00
C SER A 9 16.18 49.63 -2.12
N SER A 10 17.38 49.20 -2.52
CA SER A 10 17.73 47.85 -3.04
C SER A 10 19.25 47.86 -3.30
N THR A 11 20.13 47.28 -2.48
CA THR A 11 20.49 45.84 -2.31
C THR A 11 20.70 45.07 -3.62
N ASP A 12 21.82 44.33 -3.62
CA ASP A 12 22.11 43.10 -4.36
C ASP A 12 23.06 43.23 -5.55
N ASP A 13 24.36 43.28 -5.26
CA ASP A 13 25.42 42.73 -6.10
C ASP A 13 26.60 42.35 -5.18
N GLU A 14 26.68 41.07 -4.80
CA GLU A 14 27.92 40.29 -4.56
C GLU A 14 27.60 38.98 -3.81
N CYS A 15 27.49 37.87 -4.52
CA CYS A 15 28.01 36.56 -4.05
C CYS A 15 28.03 35.56 -5.20
N SER A 16 28.93 35.78 -6.16
CA SER A 16 29.32 34.79 -7.16
C SER A 16 30.67 34.18 -6.74
N SER A 17 30.62 33.00 -6.12
CA SER A 17 31.65 31.94 -6.18
C SER A 17 31.43 30.87 -5.10
N ILE A 18 30.31 30.13 -5.18
CA ILE A 18 30.23 28.83 -4.52
C ILE A 18 30.92 27.82 -5.44
N SER A 19 32.03 27.30 -4.92
CA SER A 19 32.84 26.28 -5.57
C SER A 19 32.02 25.02 -5.90
N PHE A 20 32.35 24.35 -7.01
CA PHE A 20 31.76 23.06 -7.41
C PHE A 20 31.82 21.95 -6.33
N HIS A 21 32.55 22.16 -5.23
CA HIS A 21 32.61 21.25 -4.09
C HIS A 21 31.49 21.47 -3.04
N ASP A 22 30.99 22.69 -2.87
CA ASP A 22 29.94 22.99 -1.88
C ASP A 22 28.54 22.58 -2.34
N GLU A 23 28.23 22.71 -3.63
CA GLU A 23 26.96 22.22 -4.19
C GLU A 23 26.84 20.69 -4.08
N SER A 24 27.94 19.96 -4.25
CA SER A 24 27.94 18.49 -4.12
C SER A 24 27.67 18.06 -2.67
N GLN A 25 28.30 18.71 -1.69
CA GLN A 25 28.09 18.38 -0.27
C GLN A 25 26.70 18.77 0.24
N ALA A 26 26.15 19.90 -0.22
CA ALA A 26 24.80 20.32 0.12
C ALA A 26 23.74 19.37 -0.49
N ASN A 27 23.93 18.96 -1.74
CA ASN A 27 23.06 17.99 -2.41
C ASN A 27 23.12 16.60 -1.76
N ASP A 28 24.31 16.11 -1.38
CA ASP A 28 24.45 14.83 -0.67
C ASP A 28 23.72 14.84 0.68
N SER A 29 23.77 15.96 1.41
CA SER A 29 23.03 16.15 2.66
C SER A 29 21.51 16.13 2.45
N GLN A 30 21.01 16.77 1.39
CA GLN A 30 19.59 16.78 1.06
C GLN A 30 19.09 15.40 0.61
N ASP A 31 19.86 14.69 -0.21
CA ASP A 31 19.55 13.34 -0.66
C ASP A 31 19.47 12.34 0.50
N ASP A 32 20.34 12.48 1.51
CA ASP A 32 20.30 11.65 2.71
C ASP A 32 19.10 11.97 3.61
N ILE A 33 18.68 13.23 3.70
CA ILE A 33 17.43 13.62 4.37
C ILE A 33 16.23 12.98 3.68
N VAL A 34 16.16 13.09 2.34
CA VAL A 34 15.07 12.50 1.56
C VAL A 34 15.08 10.98 1.69
N ARG A 35 16.24 10.33 1.61
CA ARG A 35 16.38 8.88 1.79
C ARG A 35 15.90 8.43 3.16
N LYS A 36 16.29 9.13 4.23
CA LYS A 36 15.86 8.82 5.60
C LYS A 36 14.35 8.96 5.76
N ARG A 37 13.77 10.02 5.19
CA ARG A 37 12.32 10.29 5.17
C ARG A 37 11.55 9.21 4.41
N LEU A 38 12.00 8.86 3.21
CA LEU A 38 11.43 7.75 2.41
C LEU A 38 11.53 6.40 3.13
N THR A 39 12.63 6.14 3.84
CA THR A 39 12.80 4.92 4.66
C THR A 39 11.83 4.86 5.84
N ALA A 40 11.44 6.02 6.37
CA ALA A 40 10.53 6.14 7.48
C ALA A 40 9.05 6.22 7.05
N CYS A 41 8.73 5.98 5.78
CA CYS A 41 7.39 6.20 5.21
C CYS A 41 6.84 7.62 5.46
N SER A 42 7.71 8.64 5.49
CA SER A 42 7.26 9.99 5.82
C SER A 42 6.19 10.47 4.83
N TYR A 43 5.15 11.09 5.36
CA TYR A 43 4.08 11.71 4.61
C TYR A 43 4.44 13.09 4.05
N HIS A 44 5.61 13.64 4.43
CA HIS A 44 6.04 14.95 3.99
C HIS A 44 7.54 15.02 3.64
N LEU A 45 7.85 15.52 2.44
CA LEU A 45 9.21 15.92 2.05
C LEU A 45 9.37 17.45 2.02
N PRO A 46 10.58 17.96 2.31
CA PRO A 46 10.83 19.41 2.31
C PRO A 46 10.54 20.00 0.92
N GLY A 47 9.80 21.12 0.89
CA GLY A 47 9.43 21.83 -0.34
C GLY A 47 8.18 21.33 -1.06
N ASN A 48 7.56 20.22 -0.62
CA ASN A 48 6.37 19.67 -1.27
C ASN A 48 5.04 20.27 -0.77
N THR A 49 4.10 20.42 -1.70
CA THR A 49 2.68 20.69 -1.44
C THR A 49 1.92 19.44 -1.00
N PHE A 50 0.68 19.59 -0.53
CA PHE A 50 -0.15 18.47 -0.07
C PHE A 50 -0.39 17.41 -1.15
N CYS A 51 -0.76 17.82 -2.37
CA CYS A 51 -1.03 16.88 -3.45
C CYS A 51 0.24 16.18 -3.94
N GLN A 52 1.37 16.87 -3.95
CA GLN A 52 2.67 16.28 -4.28
C GLN A 52 3.08 15.23 -3.26
N ASP A 53 2.92 15.54 -1.97
CA ASP A 53 3.17 14.60 -0.88
C ASP A 53 2.25 13.37 -0.96
N LEU A 54 0.95 13.55 -1.23
CA LEU A 54 0.00 12.45 -1.37
C LEU A 54 0.34 11.55 -2.56
N SER A 55 0.56 12.14 -3.73
CA SER A 55 0.93 11.41 -4.94
C SER A 55 2.22 10.63 -4.72
N MET A 56 3.22 11.26 -4.10
CA MET A 56 4.50 10.64 -3.80
C MET A 56 4.35 9.52 -2.76
N TYR A 57 3.53 9.73 -1.73
CA TYR A 57 3.26 8.72 -0.70
C TYR A 57 2.61 7.48 -1.32
N ILE A 58 1.57 7.66 -2.14
CA ILE A 58 0.91 6.54 -2.84
C ILE A 58 1.90 5.84 -3.77
N ARG A 59 2.62 6.59 -4.63
CA ARG A 59 3.59 6.00 -5.56
C ARG A 59 4.72 5.24 -4.88
N ASN A 60 5.14 5.64 -3.67
CA ASN A 60 6.23 4.96 -2.97
C ASN A 60 5.75 3.79 -2.10
N ASN A 61 4.51 3.80 -1.61
CA ASN A 61 4.02 2.79 -0.67
C ASN A 61 3.06 1.78 -1.30
N HIS A 62 2.39 2.12 -2.39
CA HIS A 62 1.56 1.20 -3.15
C HIS A 62 2.43 0.11 -3.80
N GLN A 63 1.97 -1.14 -3.76
CA GLN A 63 2.75 -2.27 -4.27
C GLN A 63 2.97 -2.19 -5.78
N ILE A 64 1.87 -2.10 -6.54
CA ILE A 64 1.92 -1.99 -8.00
C ILE A 64 2.59 -0.68 -8.44
N PHE A 65 2.07 0.47 -8.02
CA PHE A 65 2.66 1.76 -8.43
C PHE A 65 4.10 1.93 -7.96
N GLY A 66 4.48 1.36 -6.80
CA GLY A 66 5.86 1.39 -6.31
C GLY A 66 6.84 0.58 -7.14
N ILE A 67 6.40 -0.44 -7.89
CA ILE A 67 7.31 -1.16 -8.79
C ILE A 67 7.77 -0.22 -9.91
N CYS A 68 6.83 0.48 -10.55
CA CYS A 68 7.11 1.30 -11.74
C CYS A 68 7.48 2.75 -11.43
N CYS A 69 6.90 3.34 -10.39
CA CYS A 69 6.84 4.79 -10.20
C CYS A 69 7.47 5.27 -8.89
N HIS A 70 8.25 4.44 -8.18
CA HIS A 70 8.93 4.81 -6.94
C HIS A 70 9.99 5.89 -7.17
N HIS A 71 10.26 6.66 -6.11
CA HIS A 71 11.31 7.66 -6.11
C HIS A 71 12.70 7.01 -6.24
N ARG A 72 13.60 7.60 -7.03
CA ARG A 72 14.94 7.03 -7.30
C ARG A 72 15.77 6.80 -6.03
N LEU A 73 15.66 7.68 -5.04
CA LEU A 73 16.38 7.59 -3.75
C LEU A 73 15.77 6.57 -2.78
N HIS A 74 14.65 5.94 -3.12
CA HIS A 74 13.97 4.99 -2.25
C HIS A 74 14.88 3.78 -1.95
N PRO A 75 14.98 3.34 -0.67
CA PRO A 75 15.84 2.22 -0.27
C PRO A 75 15.36 0.88 -0.84
N ILE A 76 14.03 0.70 -0.89
CA ILE A 76 13.37 -0.47 -1.47
C ILE A 76 13.21 -0.28 -2.98
N LYS A 77 14.06 -0.97 -3.73
CA LYS A 77 14.03 -1.06 -5.20
C LYS A 77 12.94 -2.01 -5.72
N ALA A 78 12.63 -1.91 -7.01
CA ALA A 78 11.63 -2.75 -7.70
C ALA A 78 11.78 -4.26 -7.43
N LYS A 79 13.02 -4.80 -7.40
CA LYS A 79 13.27 -6.23 -7.12
C LYS A 79 12.70 -6.68 -5.77
N HIS A 80 12.90 -5.90 -4.72
CA HIS A 80 12.36 -6.23 -3.40
C HIS A 80 10.83 -6.13 -3.40
N ARG A 81 10.26 -5.16 -4.13
CA ARG A 81 8.81 -4.99 -4.26
C ARG A 81 8.15 -6.15 -5.00
N LEU A 82 8.82 -6.73 -6.00
CA LEU A 82 8.35 -7.95 -6.66
C LEU A 82 8.29 -9.14 -5.71
N VAL A 83 9.27 -9.27 -4.79
CA VAL A 83 9.24 -10.33 -3.76
C VAL A 83 8.11 -10.11 -2.75
N ILE A 84 7.89 -8.87 -2.31
CA ILE A 84 6.73 -8.53 -1.45
C ILE A 84 5.42 -8.85 -2.18
N LEU A 85 5.31 -8.49 -3.47
CA LEU A 85 4.11 -8.77 -4.28
C LEU A 85 3.87 -10.29 -4.39
N LEU A 86 4.91 -11.09 -4.63
CA LEU A 86 4.80 -12.56 -4.63
C LEU A 86 4.28 -13.08 -3.28
N GLY A 87 4.79 -12.54 -2.17
CA GLY A 87 4.29 -12.84 -0.83
C GLY A 87 2.81 -12.49 -0.66
N SER A 88 2.40 -11.29 -1.10
CA SER A 88 1.00 -10.85 -1.04
C SER A 88 0.09 -11.78 -1.86
N LEU A 89 0.52 -12.14 -3.08
CA LEU A 89 -0.20 -13.08 -3.94
C LEU A 89 -0.41 -14.43 -3.23
N ALA A 90 0.67 -15.00 -2.68
CA ALA A 90 0.63 -16.27 -1.96
C ALA A 90 -0.26 -16.19 -0.71
N PHE A 91 -0.14 -15.12 0.07
CA PHE A 91 -0.97 -14.89 1.26
C PHE A 91 -2.46 -14.85 0.91
N GLY A 92 -2.85 -14.06 -0.09
CA GLY A 92 -4.23 -13.97 -0.54
C GLY A 92 -4.76 -15.30 -1.03
N LEU A 93 -3.99 -15.98 -1.88
CA LEU A 93 -4.38 -17.27 -2.40
C LEU A 93 -4.56 -18.29 -1.26
N SER A 94 -3.70 -18.26 -0.25
CA SER A 94 -3.86 -19.12 0.94
C SER A 94 -5.11 -18.78 1.72
N ALA A 95 -5.40 -17.49 1.94
CA ALA A 95 -6.56 -17.03 2.70
C ALA A 95 -7.87 -17.40 2.01
N THR A 96 -8.00 -17.13 0.71
CA THR A 96 -9.19 -17.47 -0.08
C THR A 96 -9.42 -19.00 -0.09
N ASN A 97 -8.37 -19.82 -0.19
CA ASN A 97 -8.52 -21.28 -0.12
C ASN A 97 -8.88 -21.76 1.28
N ALA A 98 -8.30 -21.16 2.33
CA ALA A 98 -8.60 -21.52 3.71
C ALA A 98 -10.04 -21.20 4.09
N VAL A 99 -10.57 -20.04 3.65
CA VAL A 99 -11.98 -19.69 3.84
C VAL A 99 -12.88 -20.68 3.12
N TYR A 100 -12.55 -21.10 1.90
CA TYR A 100 -13.31 -22.12 1.20
C TYR A 100 -13.35 -23.46 1.97
N LEU A 101 -12.20 -23.96 2.41
CA LEU A 101 -12.12 -25.19 3.20
C LEU A 101 -12.86 -25.07 4.53
N TYR A 102 -12.82 -23.90 5.17
CA TYR A 102 -13.58 -23.63 6.38
C TYR A 102 -15.09 -23.79 6.16
N TYR A 103 -15.63 -23.26 5.06
CA TYR A 103 -17.04 -23.43 4.73
C TYR A 103 -17.37 -24.88 4.32
N LEU A 104 -16.45 -25.56 3.63
CA LEU A 104 -16.61 -26.95 3.22
C LEU A 104 -16.70 -27.89 4.44
N TRP A 105 -15.83 -27.71 5.43
CA TRP A 105 -15.77 -28.59 6.61
C TRP A 105 -16.65 -28.17 7.77
N GLY A 106 -16.93 -26.87 7.92
CA GLY A 106 -17.50 -26.29 9.13
C GLY A 106 -18.99 -25.96 9.06
N THR A 107 -19.58 -25.94 7.88
CA THR A 107 -21.02 -25.67 7.70
C THR A 107 -21.63 -26.74 6.81
N ASP A 108 -22.61 -27.46 7.34
CA ASP A 108 -23.39 -28.51 6.65
C ASP A 108 -24.22 -27.95 5.47
N GLY A 109 -23.55 -27.44 4.43
CA GLY A 109 -24.14 -27.00 3.15
C GLY A 109 -24.93 -25.68 3.17
N ASP A 110 -25.32 -25.15 4.33
CA ASP A 110 -26.41 -24.15 4.43
C ASP A 110 -25.97 -22.66 4.50
N SER A 111 -24.69 -22.32 4.28
CA SER A 111 -24.18 -20.93 4.48
C SER A 111 -23.63 -20.23 3.23
N ASN A 112 -23.90 -20.79 2.04
CA ASN A 112 -23.57 -20.16 0.75
C ASN A 112 -24.69 -19.29 0.17
N ASP A 113 -25.76 -19.04 0.93
CA ASP A 113 -26.84 -18.18 0.48
C ASP A 113 -26.31 -16.78 0.11
N PRO A 114 -26.64 -16.27 -1.09
CA PRO A 114 -26.19 -14.95 -1.50
C PRO A 114 -26.86 -13.89 -0.63
N ILE A 115 -26.04 -13.10 0.07
CA ILE A 115 -26.53 -11.98 0.88
C ILE A 115 -27.06 -10.86 -0.03
N PHE A 116 -26.46 -10.72 -1.22
CA PHE A 116 -26.83 -9.68 -2.17
C PHE A 116 -26.60 -10.17 -3.60
N SER A 117 -27.58 -9.95 -4.48
CA SER A 117 -27.44 -10.22 -5.91
C SER A 117 -27.50 -8.91 -6.69
N VAL A 118 -26.45 -8.60 -7.45
CA VAL A 118 -26.45 -7.48 -8.39
C VAL A 118 -26.80 -8.02 -9.76
N SER A 119 -27.96 -7.64 -10.27
CA SER A 119 -28.30 -7.80 -11.68
C SER A 119 -27.92 -6.53 -12.42
N LEU A 120 -26.90 -6.59 -13.27
CA LEU A 120 -26.57 -5.49 -14.17
C LEU A 120 -27.43 -5.63 -15.43
N ASP A 121 -28.46 -4.80 -15.52
CA ASP A 121 -29.34 -4.69 -16.68
C ASP A 121 -29.00 -3.39 -17.43
N GLY A 122 -28.62 -3.49 -18.71
CA GLY A 122 -28.24 -2.33 -19.51
C GLY A 122 -27.69 -2.65 -20.90
N ASP A 123 -27.94 -1.72 -21.83
CA ASP A 123 -27.60 -1.71 -23.28
C ASP A 123 -26.17 -2.23 -23.62
N ILE A 124 -25.20 -2.03 -22.73
CA ILE A 124 -23.80 -2.46 -22.94
C ILE A 124 -23.66 -3.99 -22.86
N VAL A 125 -24.55 -4.67 -22.12
CA VAL A 125 -24.58 -6.14 -21.96
C VAL A 125 -25.33 -6.81 -23.11
N GLU A 126 -26.32 -6.14 -23.72
CA GLU A 126 -27.07 -6.65 -24.89
C GLU A 126 -26.16 -6.88 -26.12
N THR A 127 -25.05 -6.14 -26.22
CA THR A 127 -24.09 -6.32 -27.33
C THR A 127 -23.17 -7.53 -27.12
N LEU A 128 -23.09 -8.10 -25.91
CA LEU A 128 -22.16 -9.19 -25.58
C LEU A 128 -22.83 -10.55 -25.35
N ASN A 129 -24.14 -10.61 -25.07
CA ASN A 129 -24.83 -11.89 -25.02
C ASN A 129 -26.35 -11.70 -25.13
N SER A 130 -26.95 -12.22 -26.19
CA SER A 130 -28.36 -12.01 -26.52
C SER A 130 -29.37 -12.71 -25.61
N ASN A 131 -29.00 -13.20 -24.42
CA ASN A 131 -29.95 -13.93 -23.57
C ASN A 131 -29.71 -13.98 -22.04
N HIS A 132 -28.75 -13.29 -21.42
CA HIS A 132 -28.68 -13.32 -19.95
C HIS A 132 -28.19 -12.01 -19.33
N ALA A 133 -29.06 -11.42 -18.50
CA ALA A 133 -28.67 -10.44 -17.51
C ALA A 133 -27.49 -10.99 -16.68
N LEU A 134 -26.43 -10.19 -16.54
CA LEU A 134 -25.30 -10.56 -15.71
C LEU A 134 -25.73 -10.48 -14.24
N LYS A 135 -25.96 -11.64 -13.62
CA LYS A 135 -26.29 -11.77 -12.20
C LYS A 135 -25.03 -12.12 -11.41
N VAL A 136 -24.57 -11.20 -10.57
CA VAL A 136 -23.46 -11.41 -9.64
C VAL A 136 -24.04 -11.65 -8.24
N ASP A 137 -23.96 -12.89 -7.78
CA ASP A 137 -24.40 -13.29 -6.44
C ASP A 137 -23.20 -13.17 -5.47
N ILE A 138 -23.33 -12.34 -4.43
CA ILE A 138 -22.28 -12.06 -3.43
C ILE A 138 -22.58 -12.83 -2.14
N SER A 139 -21.70 -13.76 -1.77
CA SER A 139 -21.82 -14.56 -0.53
C SER A 139 -21.20 -13.85 0.68
N GLN A 140 -21.53 -14.32 1.88
CA GLN A 140 -20.93 -13.84 3.12
C GLN A 140 -19.40 -14.00 3.14
N GLY A 141 -18.90 -15.13 2.63
CA GLY A 141 -17.47 -15.40 2.56
C GLY A 141 -16.74 -14.39 1.68
N MET A 142 -17.35 -13.94 0.59
CA MET A 142 -16.78 -12.90 -0.27
C MET A 142 -16.72 -11.55 0.42
N ALA A 143 -17.81 -11.15 1.10
CA ALA A 143 -17.82 -9.89 1.83
C ALA A 143 -16.73 -9.85 2.91
N LEU A 144 -16.50 -10.98 3.60
CA LEU A 144 -15.44 -11.12 4.60
C LEU A 144 -14.04 -11.04 3.97
N LEU A 145 -13.80 -11.75 2.86
CA LEU A 145 -12.54 -11.71 2.13
C LEU A 145 -12.24 -10.30 1.58
N TRP A 146 -13.23 -9.67 0.95
CA TRP A 146 -13.07 -8.34 0.38
C TRP A 146 -12.85 -7.23 1.41
N THR A 147 -13.28 -7.42 2.65
CA THR A 147 -13.12 -6.42 3.71
C THR A 147 -11.93 -6.78 4.62
N VAL A 148 -12.10 -7.83 5.42
CA VAL A 148 -11.12 -8.28 6.41
C VAL A 148 -9.88 -8.85 5.71
N GLY A 149 -10.07 -9.64 4.65
CA GLY A 149 -8.96 -10.18 3.85
C GLY A 149 -8.14 -9.07 3.20
N ALA A 150 -8.78 -8.09 2.56
CA ALA A 150 -8.10 -6.93 1.97
C ALA A 150 -7.34 -6.08 3.01
N ALA A 151 -7.92 -5.88 4.20
CA ALA A 151 -7.24 -5.21 5.31
C ALA A 151 -6.01 -6.01 5.79
N ALA A 152 -6.15 -7.32 5.94
CA ALA A 152 -5.05 -8.22 6.33
C ALA A 152 -3.93 -8.23 5.28
N HIS A 153 -4.25 -8.23 3.99
CA HIS A 153 -3.28 -8.04 2.91
C HIS A 153 -2.47 -6.77 3.09
N THR A 154 -3.16 -5.64 3.27
CA THR A 154 -2.50 -4.34 3.42
C THR A 154 -1.56 -4.35 4.63
N LEU A 155 -1.96 -4.97 5.74
CA LEU A 155 -1.12 -5.10 6.94
C LEU A 155 0.10 -6.00 6.72
N PHE A 156 -0.10 -7.16 6.09
CA PHE A 156 0.98 -8.07 5.73
C PHE A 156 2.03 -7.36 4.88
N ASP A 157 1.57 -6.65 3.85
CA ASP A 157 2.40 -5.93 2.90
C ASP A 157 3.20 -4.80 3.54
N MET A 158 2.55 -4.01 4.41
CA MET A 158 3.23 -2.97 5.18
C MET A 158 4.26 -3.55 6.14
N THR A 159 3.96 -4.69 6.76
CA THR A 159 4.90 -5.36 7.68
C THR A 159 6.16 -5.82 6.96
N LEU A 160 6.01 -6.49 5.81
CA LEU A 160 7.16 -6.89 4.96
C LEU A 160 7.98 -5.67 4.53
N TRP A 161 7.29 -4.59 4.14
CA TRP A 161 7.93 -3.35 3.76
C TRP A 161 8.79 -2.78 4.91
N TYR A 162 8.23 -2.67 6.12
CA TYR A 162 8.94 -2.13 7.29
C TYR A 162 10.15 -2.99 7.69
N MET A 163 10.02 -4.31 7.57
CA MET A 163 11.14 -5.23 7.81
C MET A 163 12.30 -4.99 6.84
N ILE A 164 12.02 -4.74 5.55
CA ILE A 164 13.08 -4.44 4.56
C ILE A 164 13.62 -3.03 4.73
N ALA A 165 12.74 -2.05 4.95
CA ALA A 165 13.12 -0.64 5.04
C ALA A 165 14.04 -0.39 6.23
N CYS A 166 13.80 -1.04 7.38
CA CYS A 166 14.52 -0.92 8.64
C CYS A 166 15.04 0.52 8.91
N PRO A 167 14.33 1.35 9.71
CA PRO A 167 14.69 2.75 9.95
C PRO A 167 16.10 2.97 10.55
N CYS A 168 16.73 1.90 11.05
CA CYS A 168 18.10 1.87 11.57
C CYS A 168 19.14 2.08 10.45
N THR A 169 19.18 3.29 9.89
CA THR A 169 20.05 3.75 8.79
C THR A 169 21.56 3.62 9.07
N LYS A 170 21.98 3.41 10.31
CA LYS A 170 23.40 3.42 10.70
C LYS A 170 24.14 2.07 10.60
N LYS A 171 23.46 0.94 10.39
CA LYS A 171 24.15 -0.38 10.31
C LYS A 171 23.69 -1.18 9.09
N LYS A 172 24.61 -1.43 8.15
CA LYS A 172 24.39 -2.29 6.97
C LYS A 172 23.85 -3.68 7.35
N CYS A 173 24.20 -4.19 8.53
CA CYS A 173 23.74 -5.49 9.03
C CYS A 173 22.22 -5.58 9.22
N CYS A 174 21.54 -4.50 9.62
CA CYS A 174 20.10 -4.54 9.88
C CYS A 174 19.28 -4.71 8.59
N ARG A 175 19.75 -4.12 7.48
CA ARG A 175 19.09 -4.24 6.18
C ARG A 175 19.22 -5.64 5.57
N VAL A 176 20.40 -6.27 5.71
CA VAL A 176 20.62 -7.64 5.23
C VAL A 176 19.77 -8.63 6.03
N ALA A 177 19.71 -8.46 7.35
CA ALA A 177 18.85 -9.28 8.21
C ALA A 177 17.36 -9.13 7.86
N GLY A 178 16.88 -7.89 7.70
CA GLY A 178 15.49 -7.62 7.31
C GLY A 178 15.13 -8.22 5.94
N TRP A 179 16.03 -8.11 4.97
CA TRP A 179 15.85 -8.76 3.66
C TRP A 179 15.74 -10.28 3.76
N ASN A 180 16.67 -10.93 4.46
CA ASN A 180 16.67 -12.38 4.61
C ASN A 180 15.41 -12.87 5.35
N MET A 181 14.95 -12.12 6.35
CA MET A 181 13.71 -12.40 7.09
C MET A 181 12.50 -12.34 6.16
N VAL A 182 12.37 -11.30 5.34
CA VAL A 182 11.26 -11.19 4.39
C VAL A 182 11.28 -12.30 3.35
N VAL A 183 12.44 -12.61 2.77
CA VAL A 183 12.54 -13.74 1.83
C VAL A 183 12.10 -15.04 2.51
N SER A 184 12.52 -15.29 3.75
CA SER A 184 12.13 -16.48 4.51
C SER A 184 10.62 -16.53 4.74
N ILE A 185 10.00 -15.42 5.15
CA ILE A 185 8.55 -15.33 5.36
C ILE A 185 7.81 -15.61 4.05
N VAL A 186 8.21 -14.96 2.95
CA VAL A 186 7.58 -15.17 1.64
C VAL A 186 7.69 -16.62 1.19
N MET A 187 8.84 -17.26 1.36
CA MET A 187 9.01 -18.68 1.01
C MET A 187 8.13 -19.60 1.84
N LEU A 188 8.00 -19.33 3.15
CA LEU A 188 7.10 -20.09 4.02
C LEU A 188 5.63 -19.87 3.63
N THR A 189 5.25 -18.64 3.32
CA THR A 189 3.89 -18.34 2.83
C THR A 189 3.61 -19.11 1.55
N VAL A 190 4.52 -19.08 0.55
CA VAL A 190 4.35 -19.82 -0.70
C VAL A 190 4.21 -21.33 -0.44
N ALA A 191 5.04 -21.90 0.43
CA ALA A 191 4.94 -23.32 0.78
C ALA A 191 3.60 -23.66 1.45
N ALA A 192 3.14 -22.82 2.38
CA ALA A 192 1.83 -22.97 3.01
C ALA A 192 0.69 -22.85 1.98
N THR A 193 0.77 -21.88 1.06
CA THR A 193 -0.21 -21.72 -0.02
C THR A 193 -0.27 -22.97 -0.90
N SER A 194 0.88 -23.53 -1.31
CA SER A 194 0.93 -24.77 -2.08
C SER A 194 0.25 -25.92 -1.35
N PHE A 195 0.52 -26.07 -0.05
CA PHE A 195 -0.15 -27.08 0.77
C PHE A 195 -1.67 -26.90 0.80
N VAL A 196 -2.16 -25.68 1.10
CA VAL A 196 -3.60 -25.40 1.18
C VAL A 196 -4.29 -25.60 -0.18
N VAL A 197 -3.65 -25.23 -1.28
CA VAL A 197 -4.17 -25.47 -2.64
C VAL A 197 -4.28 -26.97 -2.94
N VAL A 198 -3.30 -27.78 -2.54
CA VAL A 198 -3.35 -29.24 -2.71
C VAL A 198 -4.46 -29.86 -1.87
N VAL A 199 -4.62 -29.43 -0.61
CA VAL A 199 -5.72 -29.90 0.26
C VAL A 199 -7.07 -29.58 -0.38
N ARG A 200 -7.24 -28.35 -0.87
CA ARG A 200 -8.46 -27.99 -1.62
C ARG A 200 -8.67 -28.90 -2.82
N ALA A 201 -7.64 -29.11 -3.64
CA ALA A 201 -7.77 -29.93 -4.85
C ALA A 201 -8.16 -31.38 -4.51
N TYR A 202 -7.62 -31.92 -3.41
CA TYR A 202 -7.97 -33.25 -2.91
C TYR A 202 -9.44 -33.32 -2.47
N GLU A 203 -9.87 -32.38 -1.62
CA GLU A 203 -11.26 -32.34 -1.12
C GLU A 203 -12.27 -32.07 -2.24
N SER A 204 -11.93 -31.25 -3.23
CA SER A 204 -12.80 -31.01 -4.38
C SER A 204 -12.93 -32.26 -5.27
N GLY A 205 -11.89 -33.08 -5.41
CA GLY A 205 -11.93 -34.29 -6.23
C GLY A 205 -12.59 -35.51 -5.57
N ASP A 206 -12.62 -35.58 -4.22
CA ASP A 206 -13.26 -36.67 -3.48
C ASP A 206 -14.79 -36.49 -3.38
N ASN A 207 -15.27 -35.24 -3.47
CA ASN A 207 -16.71 -34.91 -3.38
C ASN A 207 -17.47 -35.00 -4.72
N ASP A 208 -16.80 -35.35 -5.83
CA ASP A 208 -17.41 -35.49 -7.17
C ASP A 208 -18.39 -36.69 -7.30
N GLU A 209 -18.52 -37.56 -6.27
CA GLU A 209 -19.55 -38.62 -6.23
C GLU A 209 -20.85 -38.21 -5.51
N SER A 210 -20.91 -37.04 -4.88
CA SER A 210 -22.13 -36.53 -4.25
C SER A 210 -22.46 -35.14 -4.78
N ASP A 211 -23.51 -35.06 -5.60
CA ASP A 211 -24.16 -33.83 -6.08
C ASP A 211 -24.58 -32.90 -4.91
N GLN A 212 -23.61 -32.22 -4.30
CA GLN A 212 -23.84 -30.97 -3.62
C GLN A 212 -23.33 -29.88 -4.54
N ASP A 213 -24.29 -29.21 -5.16
CA ASP A 213 -24.15 -28.02 -5.99
C ASP A 213 -23.61 -26.86 -5.12
N ILE A 214 -22.38 -27.00 -4.62
CA ILE A 214 -21.62 -25.92 -3.99
C ILE A 214 -21.26 -24.97 -5.12
N LYS A 215 -22.24 -24.13 -5.47
CA LYS A 215 -22.05 -23.06 -6.44
C LYS A 215 -20.85 -22.24 -5.99
N PRO A 216 -19.78 -22.15 -6.81
CA PRO A 216 -18.69 -21.25 -6.50
C PRO A 216 -19.29 -19.84 -6.41
N ALA A 217 -18.79 -19.05 -5.45
CA ALA A 217 -19.31 -17.75 -5.04
C ALA A 217 -19.32 -16.65 -6.13
N PHE A 218 -19.23 -16.98 -7.42
CA PHE A 218 -19.36 -16.02 -8.52
C PHE A 218 -19.93 -16.72 -9.77
N GLY A 219 -21.16 -16.35 -10.16
CA GLY A 219 -21.86 -16.96 -11.29
C GLY A 219 -21.67 -16.21 -12.61
N PHE A 220 -20.77 -16.70 -13.47
CA PHE A 220 -20.86 -16.48 -14.92
C PHE A 220 -21.17 -17.83 -15.58
N GLY A 221 -22.09 -17.82 -16.56
CA GLY A 221 -22.71 -19.01 -17.17
C GLY A 221 -21.74 -20.07 -17.73
N ASN A 222 -22.28 -21.30 -17.86
CA ASN A 222 -21.70 -22.53 -18.41
C ASN A 222 -20.81 -22.27 -19.64
N GLU A 223 -19.58 -22.79 -19.77
CA GLU A 223 -19.17 -24.20 -19.76
C GLU A 223 -17.66 -24.37 -19.47
N LYS A 224 -17.32 -25.47 -18.80
CA LYS A 224 -16.05 -26.24 -18.78
C LYS A 224 -14.73 -25.57 -18.31
N ALA A 225 -14.15 -26.22 -17.30
CA ALA A 225 -12.86 -26.04 -16.61
C ALA A 225 -12.84 -25.11 -15.37
N ASP A 226 -12.49 -25.71 -14.22
CA ASP A 226 -12.52 -25.26 -12.81
C ASP A 226 -11.72 -24.00 -12.42
N PHE A 227 -11.54 -23.04 -13.32
CA PHE A 227 -10.80 -21.80 -13.02
C PHE A 227 -11.66 -20.71 -12.37
N ARG A 228 -12.93 -20.97 -12.07
CA ARG A 228 -13.86 -20.01 -11.43
C ARG A 228 -13.30 -19.44 -10.13
N TYR A 229 -12.68 -20.30 -9.32
CA TYR A 229 -12.00 -19.90 -8.10
C TYR A 229 -10.86 -18.90 -8.34
N MET A 230 -10.08 -19.13 -9.40
CA MET A 230 -8.96 -18.25 -9.75
C MET A 230 -9.46 -16.85 -10.15
N TYR A 231 -10.59 -16.75 -10.86
CA TYR A 231 -11.22 -15.47 -11.15
C TYR A 231 -11.70 -14.75 -9.89
N GLY A 232 -12.34 -15.46 -8.95
CA GLY A 232 -12.76 -14.89 -7.66
C GLY A 232 -11.58 -14.31 -6.88
N TYR A 233 -10.48 -15.05 -6.82
CA TYR A 233 -9.23 -14.59 -6.22
C TYR A 233 -8.64 -13.37 -6.96
N LEU A 234 -8.61 -13.35 -8.29
CA LEU A 234 -8.11 -12.21 -9.06
C LEU A 234 -8.92 -10.93 -8.81
N ILE A 235 -10.24 -11.06 -8.67
CA ILE A 235 -11.13 -9.94 -8.32
C ILE A 235 -10.84 -9.46 -6.90
N GLU A 236 -10.74 -10.38 -5.93
CA GLU A 236 -10.38 -10.04 -4.54
C GLU A 236 -9.05 -9.30 -4.48
N LEU A 237 -8.04 -9.81 -5.18
CA LEU A 237 -6.72 -9.20 -5.27
C LEU A 237 -6.80 -7.81 -5.93
N ALA A 238 -7.55 -7.66 -7.02
CA ALA A 238 -7.73 -6.38 -7.69
C ALA A 238 -8.42 -5.35 -6.77
N ILE A 239 -9.46 -5.75 -6.03
CA ILE A 239 -10.14 -4.90 -5.06
C ILE A 239 -9.17 -4.52 -3.92
N SER A 240 -8.42 -5.48 -3.39
CA SER A 240 -7.43 -5.24 -2.34
C SER A 240 -6.34 -4.25 -2.78
N LEU A 241 -5.76 -4.47 -3.96
CA LEU A 241 -4.64 -3.66 -4.46
C LEU A 241 -5.08 -2.30 -5.00
N LEU A 242 -6.20 -2.22 -5.74
CA LEU A 242 -6.59 -0.99 -6.44
C LEU A 242 -7.60 -0.12 -5.68
N VAL A 243 -8.31 -0.67 -4.70
CA VAL A 243 -9.31 0.07 -3.93
C VAL A 243 -8.88 0.19 -2.47
N TYR A 244 -8.71 -0.91 -1.75
CA TYR A 244 -8.41 -0.87 -0.32
C TYR A 244 -7.05 -0.30 -0.01
N THR A 245 -6.00 -0.73 -0.72
CA THR A 245 -4.63 -0.25 -0.50
C THR A 245 -4.53 1.28 -0.63
N PRO A 246 -4.96 1.93 -1.74
CA PRO A 246 -4.90 3.39 -1.83
C PRO A 246 -5.82 4.10 -0.84
N VAL A 247 -6.99 3.56 -0.51
CA VAL A 247 -7.88 4.12 0.52
C VAL A 247 -7.21 4.09 1.88
N MET A 248 -6.65 2.95 2.30
CA MET A 248 -5.92 2.81 3.56
C MET A 248 -4.70 3.72 3.61
N GLN A 249 -3.97 3.86 2.51
CA GLN A 249 -2.87 4.81 2.40
C GLN A 249 -3.33 6.26 2.56
N ALA A 250 -4.46 6.65 1.98
CA ALA A 250 -5.03 7.98 2.14
C ALA A 250 -5.51 8.23 3.58
N ILE A 251 -6.09 7.23 4.24
CA ILE A 251 -6.49 7.29 5.65
C ILE A 251 -5.26 7.50 6.55
N LEU A 252 -4.19 6.73 6.35
CA LEU A 252 -2.92 6.90 7.07
C LEU A 252 -2.29 8.27 6.80
N PHE A 253 -2.26 8.68 5.52
CA PHE A 253 -1.70 9.96 5.11
C PHE A 253 -2.43 11.16 5.70
N SER A 254 -3.76 11.13 5.70
CA SER A 254 -4.58 12.19 6.31
C SER A 254 -4.40 12.26 7.82
N GLY A 255 -4.08 11.13 8.47
CA GLY A 255 -3.97 11.04 9.91
C GLY A 255 -5.32 11.11 10.62
N ILE A 256 -6.43 10.81 9.91
CA ILE A 256 -7.79 10.84 10.49
C ILE A 256 -7.96 9.89 11.67
N MET A 257 -7.19 8.79 11.70
CA MET A 257 -7.13 7.84 12.82
C MET A 257 -6.30 8.35 14.02
N GLY A 258 -5.64 9.49 13.89
CA GLY A 258 -4.87 10.17 14.94
C GLY A 258 -5.67 11.21 15.73
N CYS A 259 -6.97 11.38 15.43
CA CYS A 259 -7.88 12.13 16.28
C CYS A 259 -8.00 11.38 17.62
N CYS A 260 -7.56 12.01 18.73
CA CYS A 260 -7.41 11.45 20.08
C CYS A 260 -6.03 10.84 20.39
N THR A 261 -5.05 11.72 20.66
CA THR A 261 -3.89 11.55 21.58
C THR A 261 -2.97 10.33 21.44
N VAL A 262 -3.18 9.44 20.47
CA VAL A 262 -2.31 8.28 20.24
C VAL A 262 -1.28 8.66 19.17
N PRO A 263 0.00 8.92 19.54
CA PRO A 263 1.05 9.38 18.63
C PRO A 263 1.55 8.29 17.66
N VAL A 264 0.84 7.17 17.55
CA VAL A 264 1.31 5.96 16.84
C VAL A 264 0.91 5.97 15.36
N ILE A 265 -0.14 6.70 14.98
CA ILE A 265 -0.61 6.79 13.59
C ILE A 265 -0.53 8.24 13.14
N GLY A 266 0.71 8.73 12.98
CA GLY A 266 0.97 10.06 12.43
C GLY A 266 0.56 10.11 10.96
N GLY A 267 -0.10 11.21 10.56
CA GLY A 267 -0.32 11.59 9.16
C GLY A 267 0.49 12.84 8.80
N ARG A 268 0.32 13.35 7.58
CA ARG A 268 1.06 14.51 7.04
C ARG A 268 1.04 15.72 7.97
N GLU A 269 -0.12 16.07 8.51
CA GLU A 269 -0.23 17.26 9.37
C GLU A 269 0.63 17.15 10.63
N TYR A 270 0.68 15.97 11.24
CA TYR A 270 1.50 15.74 12.42
C TYR A 270 2.99 15.90 12.08
N GLU A 271 3.44 15.35 10.95
CA GLU A 271 4.83 15.48 10.50
C GLU A 271 5.22 16.93 10.18
N VAL A 272 4.35 17.68 9.50
CA VAL A 272 4.57 19.10 9.21
C VAL A 272 4.67 19.91 10.50
N ARG A 273 3.78 19.68 11.48
CA ARG A 273 3.83 20.34 12.79
C ARG A 273 5.12 20.00 13.54
N LYS A 274 5.55 18.74 13.51
CA LYS A 274 6.81 18.30 14.12
C LYS A 274 8.02 18.97 13.47
N CYS A 275 8.07 18.97 12.13
CA CYS A 275 9.13 19.63 11.36
C CYS A 275 9.21 21.13 11.68
N LYS A 276 8.07 21.83 11.77
CA LYS A 276 8.02 23.26 12.14
C LYS A 276 8.52 23.52 13.57
N ARG A 277 8.19 22.63 14.52
CA ARG A 277 8.70 22.73 15.91
C ARG A 277 10.21 22.52 15.99
N GLU A 278 10.75 21.56 15.25
CA GLU A 278 12.20 21.30 15.18
C GLU A 278 12.94 22.49 14.54
N LEU A 279 12.41 23.04 13.45
CA LEU A 279 12.98 24.23 12.80
C LEU A 279 12.99 25.43 13.77
N ASN A 280 11.88 25.68 14.46
CA ASN A 280 11.77 26.78 15.43
C ASN A 280 12.70 26.60 16.63
N ARG A 281 12.97 25.36 17.07
CA ARG A 281 13.94 25.09 18.14
C ARG A 281 15.36 25.38 17.66
N ASN A 282 15.74 24.85 16.51
CA ASN A 282 17.07 25.07 15.94
C ASN A 282 17.34 26.56 15.66
N ALA A 283 16.32 27.32 15.27
CA ALA A 283 16.43 28.78 15.07
C ALA A 283 16.66 29.56 16.38
N ARG A 284 16.17 29.04 17.52
CA ARG A 284 16.41 29.63 18.85
C ARG A 284 17.79 29.28 19.42
N ASP A 285 18.36 28.16 19.00
CA ASP A 285 19.66 27.66 19.45
C ASP A 285 20.83 28.25 18.62
N LEU A 286 20.56 29.12 17.63
CA LEU A 286 21.59 29.86 16.91
C LEU A 286 22.18 30.95 17.83
N PRO A 287 23.52 31.07 17.93
CA PRO A 287 24.16 32.09 18.76
C PRO A 287 23.75 33.50 18.28
N PHE A 288 23.47 34.38 19.26
CA PHE A 288 22.97 35.76 19.11
C PHE A 288 23.75 36.68 18.14
N GLY A 289 24.87 36.24 17.55
CA GLY A 289 25.71 37.03 16.65
C GLY A 289 25.36 36.93 15.15
N ALA A 290 24.39 36.11 14.75
CA ALA A 290 24.04 35.90 13.33
C ALA A 290 22.68 36.51 12.91
N GLN A 291 22.04 37.33 13.78
CA GLN A 291 20.72 37.93 13.51
C GLN A 291 20.77 39.40 13.07
N GLY A 292 21.92 39.91 12.65
CA GLY A 292 21.99 41.25 12.07
C GLY A 292 23.33 41.57 11.43
N VAL A 293 23.37 41.47 10.11
CA VAL A 293 23.85 42.51 9.17
C VAL A 293 22.98 42.40 7.93
#